data_AF-A0A5K7TXU2-F1
#
_entry.id   AF-A0A5K7TXU2-F1
#
_cell.length_a   1.000
_cell.length_b   1.000
_cell.length_c   1.000
_cell.angle_alpha   90.00
_cell.angle_beta   90.00
_cell.angle_gamma   90.00
#
_symmetry.space_group_name_H-M   'P 1'
#
loop_
_entity.id
_entity.type
_entity.pdbx_description
1 polymer ?
#
loop_
_entity_poly.entity_id
_entity_poly.type
_entity_poly.pdbx_seq_one_letter_code
_entity_poly.pdbx_strand_id
1 'polypeptide(L)' 'MEKRTFIGLIEAGEPLIKQAIEAMRAYHEAEAAGLPAAEVERLHLLAESLFQAVSDYQLRSVAKARGKDFPPLH' A
#
# COMPACT_ATOMS: atom_id res chain seq x y z
N MET A 1 -2.52 -10.29 -21.93
CA MET A 1 -1.96 -10.78 -20.65
C MET A 1 -2.82 -11.94 -20.16
N GLU A 2 -2.25 -13.09 -19.79
CA GLU A 2 -3.05 -14.13 -19.12
C GLU A 2 -3.61 -13.60 -17.80
N LYS A 3 -4.90 -13.81 -17.53
CA LYS A 3 -5.57 -13.36 -16.29
C LYS A 3 -4.81 -13.79 -15.01
N ARG A 4 -4.10 -14.92 -15.07
CA ARG A 4 -3.26 -15.46 -13.99
C ARG A 4 -2.07 -14.55 -13.61
N THR A 5 -1.47 -13.84 -14.57
CA THR A 5 -0.33 -12.95 -14.32
C THR A 5 -0.76 -11.66 -13.62
N PHE A 6 -1.95 -11.14 -13.93
CA PHE A 6 -2.49 -9.96 -13.26
C PHE A 6 -2.89 -10.28 -11.81
N ILE A 7 -3.56 -11.41 -11.61
CA ILE A 7 -3.95 -11.91 -10.29
C ILE A 7 -2.70 -12.12 -9.41
N GLY A 8 -1.66 -12.76 -9.94
CA GLY A 8 -0.41 -12.95 -9.18
C GLY A 8 0.32 -11.65 -8.80
N LEU A 9 0.19 -10.58 -9.60
CA LEU A 9 0.71 -9.25 -9.24
C LEU A 9 -0.11 -8.59 -8.13
N ILE A 10 -1.43 -8.83 -8.09
CA ILE A 10 -2.29 -8.33 -7.01
C ILE A 10 -2.01 -9.09 -5.70
N GLU A 11 -1.93 -10.42 -5.77
CA GLU A 11 -1.64 -11.30 -4.63
C GLU A 11 -0.28 -10.96 -4.00
N ALA A 12 0.75 -10.68 -4.82
CA ALA A 12 2.07 -10.28 -4.32
C ALA A 12 2.06 -8.91 -3.61
N GLY A 13 1.06 -8.06 -3.86
CA GLY A 13 0.87 -6.78 -3.16
C GLY A 13 0.06 -6.91 -1.87
N GLU A 14 -0.64 -8.02 -1.65
CA GLU A 14 -1.52 -8.25 -0.50
C GLU A 14 -0.80 -8.10 0.86
N PRO A 15 0.43 -8.60 1.05
CA PRO A 15 1.15 -8.40 2.31
C PRO A 15 1.46 -6.94 2.61
N LEU A 16 1.77 -6.14 1.58
CA LEU A 16 2.10 -4.72 1.73
C LEU A 16 0.84 -3.91 2.07
N ILE A 17 -0.30 -4.26 1.46
CA ILE A 17 -1.60 -3.66 1.78
C ILE A 17 -2.00 -3.98 3.22
N LYS A 18 -1.82 -5.22 3.68
CA LYS A 18 -2.09 -5.60 5.08
C LYS A 18 -1.26 -4.79 6.06
N GLN A 19 0.04 -4.64 5.80
CA GLN A 19 0.93 -3.84 6.66
C GLN A 19 0.48 -2.37 6.74
N ALA A 20 0.10 -1.76 5.61
CA ALA A 20 -0.41 -0.38 5.60
C ALA A 20 -1.70 -0.22 6.41
N ILE A 21 -2.63 -1.19 6.31
CA ILE A 21 -3.88 -1.19 7.08
C ILE A 21 -3.61 -1.36 8.57
N GLU A 22 -2.71 -2.28 8.94
CA GLU A 22 -2.33 -2.51 10.34
C GLU A 22 -1.66 -1.28 10.96
N ALA A 23 -0.76 -0.62 10.23
CA ALA A 23 -0.11 0.60 10.69
C ALA A 23 -1.10 1.76 10.88
N MET A 24 -2.06 1.93 9.96
CA MET A 24 -3.11 2.94 10.09
C MET A 24 -4.02 2.66 11.29
N ARG A 25 -4.35 1.38 11.53
CA ARG A 25 -5.10 1.00 12.72
C ARG A 25 -4.33 1.32 14.00
N ALA A 26 -3.05 0.96 14.06
CA ALA A 26 -2.20 1.23 15.22
C ALA A 26 -2.08 2.75 15.52
N TYR A 27 -1.97 3.57 14.47
CA TYR A 27 -1.99 5.02 14.59
C TYR A 27 -3.30 5.52 15.23
N HIS A 28 -4.46 5.09 14.73
CA HIS A 28 -5.75 5.52 15.29
C HIS A 28 -6.00 4.98 16.71
N GLU A 29 -5.54 3.77 17.01
CA GLU A 29 -5.60 3.22 18.36
C GLU A 29 -4.75 4.04 19.33
N ALA A 30 -3.55 4.48 18.90
CA ALA A 30 -2.68 5.35 19.69
C ALA A 30 -3.29 6.74 19.94
N GLU A 31 -3.92 7.33 18.93
CA GLU A 31 -4.68 8.59 19.07
C GLU A 31 -5.84 8.43 20.06
N ALA A 32 -6.64 7.37 19.91
CA ALA A 32 -7.79 7.11 20.76
C ALA A 32 -7.40 6.80 22.21
N ALA A 33 -6.25 6.15 22.42
CA ALA A 33 -5.70 5.87 23.74
C ALA A 33 -5.03 7.10 24.39
N GLY A 34 -4.88 8.22 23.67
CA GLY A 34 -4.21 9.41 24.16
C GLY A 34 -2.72 9.18 24.45
N LEU A 35 -2.05 8.36 23.63
CA LEU A 35 -0.61 8.12 23.77
C LEU A 35 0.19 9.43 23.56
N PRO A 36 1.45 9.48 24.05
CA PRO A 36 2.31 10.64 23.84
C PRO A 36 2.41 11.02 22.37
N ALA A 37 2.40 12.32 22.07
CA ALA A 37 2.44 12.84 20.70
C ALA A 37 3.60 12.28 19.85
N ALA A 38 4.76 12.04 20.48
CA ALA A 38 5.90 11.45 19.79
C ALA A 38 5.64 10.01 19.30
N GLU A 39 4.87 9.22 20.04
CA GLU A 39 4.53 7.85 19.66
C GLU A 39 3.42 7.82 18.60
N VAL A 40 2.44 8.71 18.71
CA VAL A 40 1.41 8.92 17.69
C VAL A 40 2.04 9.36 16.36
N GLU A 41 2.96 10.32 16.40
CA GLU A 41 3.68 10.81 15.21
C GLU A 41 4.53 9.70 14.57
N ARG A 42 5.20 8.88 15.38
CA ARG A 42 5.97 7.74 14.87
C ARG A 42 5.09 6.74 14.12
N LEU A 43 3.91 6.46 14.64
CA LEU A 43 2.93 5.57 14.01
C LEU A 43 2.32 6.20 12.75
N HIS A 44 2.08 7.51 12.77
CA HIS A 44 1.62 8.26 11.62
C HIS A 44 2.61 8.15 10.44
N LEU A 45 3.88 8.50 10.68
CA LEU A 45 4.94 8.41 9.66
C LEU A 45 5.12 6.99 9.12
N LEU A 46 5.00 5.98 9.99
CA LEU A 46 5.04 4.58 9.57
C LEU A 46 3.87 4.26 8.62
N ALA A 47 2.64 4.64 8.99
CA ALA A 47 1.46 4.42 8.18
C ALA A 47 1.57 5.13 6.82
N GLU A 48 2.00 6.39 6.80
CA GLU A 48 2.23 7.16 5.57
C GLU A 48 3.28 6.50 4.66
N SER A 49 4.40 6.05 5.22
CA SER A 49 5.46 5.39 4.45
C SER A 49 4.99 4.08 3.80
N LEU A 50 4.15 3.32 4.50
CA LEU A 50 3.59 2.07 3.99
C LEU A 50 2.54 2.33 2.91
N PHE A 51 1.72 3.37 3.05
CA PHE A 51 0.79 3.79 2.00
C PHE A 51 1.53 4.22 0.73
N GLN A 52 2.60 5.00 0.86
CA GLN A 52 3.44 5.36 -0.28
C GLN A 52 4.01 4.12 -0.98
N ALA A 53 4.50 3.15 -0.20
CA ALA A 53 5.02 1.89 -0.75
C ALA A 53 3.93 1.10 -1.51
N VAL A 54 2.69 1.06 -1.01
CA VAL A 54 1.55 0.44 -1.71
C VAL A 54 1.27 1.14 -3.04
N SER A 55 1.17 2.47 -3.04
CA SER A 55 0.91 3.25 -4.25
C SER A 55 2.00 3.05 -5.31
N ASP A 56 3.26 3.08 -4.89
CA ASP A 56 4.40 2.82 -5.75
C ASP A 56 4.38 1.40 -6.34
N TYR A 57 4.04 0.40 -5.52
CA TYR A 57 3.92 -0.99 -5.97
C TYR A 57 2.80 -1.14 -7.01
N GLN A 58 1.64 -0.56 -6.75
CA GLN A 58 0.50 -0.60 -7.68
C GLN A 58 0.85 0.08 -9.00
N LEU A 59 1.50 1.24 -8.96
CA LEU A 59 1.92 1.96 -10.15
C LEU A 59 2.91 1.14 -10.98
N ARG A 60 3.93 0.55 -10.35
CA ARG A 60 4.90 -0.35 -11.02
C ARG A 60 4.23 -1.59 -11.60
N SER A 61 3.28 -2.17 -10.87
CA SER A 61 2.53 -3.35 -11.31
C SER A 61 1.66 -3.03 -12.53
N VAL A 62 0.98 -1.89 -12.52
CA VAL A 62 0.19 -1.39 -13.66
C VAL A 62 1.10 -1.06 -14.85
N ALA A 63 2.25 -0.41 -14.63
CA ALA A 63 3.20 -0.11 -15.71
C ALA A 63 3.73 -1.40 -16.36
N LYS A 64 4.11 -2.40 -15.54
CA LYS A 64 4.53 -3.74 -16.01
C LYS A 64 3.43 -4.46 -16.78
N ALA A 65 2.17 -4.28 -16.37
CA ALA A 65 1.01 -4.80 -17.07
C ALA A 65 0.76 -4.10 -18.41
N ARG A 66 0.90 -2.76 -18.46
CA ARG A 66 0.67 -1.93 -19.64
C ARG A 66 1.72 -2.14 -20.72
N GLY A 67 3.00 -2.19 -20.34
CA GLY A 67 4.11 -2.48 -21.27
C GLY A 67 4.05 -3.86 -21.92
N LYS A 68 3.09 -4.71 -21.51
CA LYS A 68 2.85 -6.01 -22.15
C LYS A 68 1.60 -6.09 -23.01
N ASP A 69 0.50 -5.35 -22.78
CA ASP A 69 -0.75 -5.53 -23.57
C ASP A 69 -1.86 -4.45 -23.48
N PHE A 70 -1.70 -3.28 -22.82
CA PHE A 70 -2.84 -2.33 -22.69
C PHE A 70 -2.64 -1.01 -23.46
N PRO A 71 -3.66 -0.53 -24.22
CA PRO A 71 -3.59 0.76 -24.88
C PRO A 71 -3.43 1.90 -23.85
N PRO A 72 -2.75 3.00 -24.23
CA PRO A 72 -2.61 4.16 -23.35
C PRO A 72 -3.99 4.72 -22.98
N LEU A 73 -4.13 5.20 -21.74
CA LEU A 73 -5.28 6.00 -21.37
C LEU A 73 -5.15 7.37 -22.04
N HIS A 74 -6.20 7.75 -22.77
CA HIS A 74 -6.38 9.06 -23.38
C HIS A 74 -6.55 10.16 -22.33
#